data_AF-A0A015I6S8-F1
#
_entry.id   AF-A0A015I6S8-F1
#
_cell.length_a   1.000
_cell.length_b   1.000
_cell.length_c   1.000
_cell.angle_alpha   90.00
_cell.angle_beta   90.00
_cell.angle_gamma   90.00
#
_symmetry.space_group_name_H-M   'P 1'
#
loop_
_entity.id
_entity.type
_entity.pdbx_description
1 polymer ?
#
loop_
_entity_poly.entity_id
_entity_poly.type
_entity_poly.pdbx_seq_one_letter_code
_entity_poly.pdbx_strand_id
1 'polypeptide(L)'
;MQIFQKSRETLKLLILHEVIVERLEQVQRKLGYRDILRCIQDVSTRWNLSYYAWDRLFFLKDAIIQLQTDLSTSTDWEIKKDGNRLKRLLLNDDEWELLDQLVDLLMPFEEATREFSGNSYIALSQVIPTKEMIFDLATEAPLNSDDFQMRTLYLNQKL
;
A
#
# COMPACT_ATOMS: atom_id res chain seq x y z
N MET A 1 -6.54 4.55 -15.59
CA MET A 1 -5.96 3.24 -15.25
C MET A 1 -6.90 2.55 -14.27
N GLN A 2 -7.46 1.39 -14.61
CA GLN A 2 -8.49 0.72 -13.80
C GLN A 2 -8.00 0.31 -12.40
N ILE A 3 -6.72 -0.05 -12.27
CA ILE A 3 -6.09 -0.45 -11.00
C ILE A 3 -6.12 0.65 -9.92
N PHE A 4 -5.92 1.91 -10.28
CA PHE A 4 -5.97 3.03 -9.32
C PHE A 4 -7.36 3.28 -8.76
N GLN A 5 -8.39 3.09 -9.59
CA GLN A 5 -9.75 3.21 -9.10
C GLN A 5 -10.09 2.03 -8.19
N LYS A 6 -9.68 0.82 -8.57
CA LYS A 6 -9.99 -0.39 -7.83
C LYS A 6 -9.29 -0.44 -6.46
N SER A 7 -8.02 -0.07 -6.39
CA SER A 7 -7.29 0.09 -5.12
C SER A 7 -7.96 1.13 -4.21
N ARG A 8 -8.37 2.28 -4.76
CA ARG A 8 -9.12 3.31 -4.01
C ARG A 8 -10.43 2.80 -3.43
N GLU A 9 -11.24 2.09 -4.21
CA GLU A 9 -12.51 1.55 -3.72
C GLU A 9 -12.30 0.45 -2.67
N THR A 10 -11.23 -0.35 -2.82
CA THR A 10 -10.84 -1.36 -1.82
C THR A 10 -10.43 -0.69 -0.51
N LEU A 11 -9.56 0.32 -0.55
CA LEU A 11 -9.16 1.11 0.60
C LEU A 11 -10.36 1.78 1.27
N LYS A 12 -11.29 2.34 0.47
CA LYS A 12 -12.51 2.95 0.99
C LYS A 12 -13.36 1.97 1.80
N LEU A 13 -13.48 0.72 1.35
CA LEU A 13 -14.18 -0.33 2.09
C LEU A 13 -13.43 -0.70 3.39
N LEU A 14 -12.10 -0.89 3.30
CA LEU A 14 -11.23 -1.28 4.41
C LEU A 14 -11.04 -0.18 5.48
N ILE A 15 -11.40 1.06 5.18
CA ILE A 15 -11.23 2.20 6.09
C ILE A 15 -12.58 2.65 6.69
N LEU A 16 -13.65 2.66 5.89
CA LEU A 16 -14.93 3.26 6.31
C LEU A 16 -15.88 2.30 7.03
N HIS A 17 -15.67 0.99 6.90
CA HIS A 17 -16.56 -0.02 7.50
C HIS A 17 -15.94 -0.61 8.77
N GLU A 18 -16.42 -0.16 9.93
CA GLU A 18 -15.90 -0.53 11.25
C GLU A 18 -15.80 -2.04 11.47
N VAL A 19 -16.84 -2.80 11.11
CA VAL A 19 -16.83 -4.27 11.20
C VAL A 19 -15.69 -4.88 10.39
N ILE A 20 -15.41 -4.36 9.19
CA ILE A 20 -14.33 -4.86 8.32
C ILE A 20 -12.97 -4.50 8.93
N VAL A 21 -12.84 -3.30 9.51
CA VAL A 21 -11.60 -2.88 10.21
C VAL A 21 -11.30 -3.80 11.38
N GLU A 22 -12.26 -4.01 12.28
CA GLU A 22 -12.07 -4.88 13.45
C GLU A 22 -11.69 -6.31 13.05
N ARG A 23 -12.32 -6.84 12.00
CA ARG A 23 -12.02 -8.18 11.48
C ARG A 23 -10.63 -8.23 10.85
N LEU A 24 -10.20 -7.19 10.15
CA LEU A 24 -8.83 -7.09 9.62
C LEU A 24 -7.79 -7.09 10.76
N GLU A 25 -8.05 -6.36 11.84
CA GLU A 25 -7.19 -6.36 13.02
C GLU A 25 -7.10 -7.75 13.67
N GLN A 26 -8.23 -8.48 13.74
CA GLN A 26 -8.25 -9.86 14.24
C GLN A 26 -7.44 -10.80 13.35
N VAL A 27 -7.54 -10.67 12.03
CA VAL A 27 -6.78 -11.50 11.07
C VAL A 27 -5.28 -11.21 11.18
N GLN A 28 -4.87 -9.94 11.30
CA GLN A 28 -3.47 -9.59 11.52
C GLN A 28 -2.89 -10.24 12.78
N ARG A 29 -3.65 -10.25 13.89
CA ARG A 29 -3.25 -10.95 15.12
C ARG A 29 -3.06 -12.45 14.91
N LYS A 30 -3.99 -13.09 14.18
CA LYS A 30 -3.91 -14.53 13.87
C LYS A 30 -2.69 -14.87 13.00
N LEU A 31 -2.35 -13.99 12.06
CA LEU A 31 -1.20 -14.14 11.17
C LEU A 31 0.14 -13.77 11.83
N GLY A 32 0.12 -13.28 13.08
CA GLY A 32 1.34 -12.98 13.84
C GLY A 32 2.02 -11.66 13.45
N TYR A 33 1.26 -10.69 12.93
CA TYR A 33 1.79 -9.35 12.71
C TYR A 33 2.28 -8.75 14.02
N ARG A 34 3.46 -8.11 14.00
CA ARG A 34 4.07 -7.49 15.19
C ARG A 34 3.22 -6.32 15.70
N ASP A 35 2.77 -5.49 14.76
CA ASP A 35 1.94 -4.32 15.01
C ASP A 35 0.65 -4.43 14.22
N ILE A 36 -0.45 -3.95 14.79
CA ILE A 36 -1.75 -3.91 14.11
C ILE A 36 -1.82 -2.64 13.29
N LEU A 37 -1.80 -2.79 11.98
CA LEU A 37 -1.75 -1.69 11.03
C LEU A 37 -3.13 -1.45 10.41
N ARG A 38 -3.51 -0.19 10.29
CA ARG A 38 -4.68 0.24 9.53
C ARG A 38 -4.28 0.64 8.11
N CYS A 39 -5.23 0.53 7.18
CA CYS A 39 -5.06 1.05 5.83
C CYS A 39 -4.95 2.59 5.87
N ILE A 40 -4.11 3.14 5.00
CA ILE A 40 -3.95 4.60 4.86
C ILE A 40 -4.93 5.10 3.80
N GLN A 41 -5.54 6.25 4.06
CA GLN A 41 -6.44 6.88 3.10
C GLN A 41 -5.65 7.42 1.90
N ASP A 42 -6.02 6.97 0.70
CA ASP A 42 -5.50 7.56 -0.53
C ASP A 42 -6.10 8.96 -0.75
N VAL A 43 -5.24 9.97 -0.89
CA VAL A 43 -5.59 11.36 -1.18
C VAL A 43 -5.01 11.74 -2.54
N SER A 44 -5.87 11.86 -3.54
CA SER A 44 -5.48 12.08 -4.95
C SER A 44 -4.68 13.36 -5.22
N THR A 45 -4.74 14.34 -4.32
CA THR A 45 -4.03 15.63 -4.46
C THR A 45 -2.61 15.61 -3.91
N ARG A 46 -2.19 14.52 -3.24
CA ARG A 46 -0.84 14.37 -2.66
C ARG A 46 -0.32 12.97 -2.97
N TRP A 47 0.40 12.83 -4.07
CA TRP A 47 0.85 11.54 -4.57
C TRP A 47 1.70 10.74 -3.56
N ASN A 48 2.43 11.38 -2.64
CA ASN A 48 3.12 10.68 -1.53
C ASN A 48 2.15 9.88 -0.65
N LEU A 49 0.96 10.43 -0.37
CA LEU A 49 -0.08 9.71 0.38
C LEU A 49 -0.68 8.57 -0.44
N SER A 50 -0.82 8.73 -1.75
CA SER A 50 -1.22 7.64 -2.64
C SER A 50 -0.22 6.50 -2.62
N TYR A 51 1.09 6.80 -2.66
CA TYR A 51 2.16 5.82 -2.53
C TYR A 51 2.06 5.06 -1.21
N TYR A 52 1.99 5.76 -0.06
CA TYR A 52 1.88 5.09 1.23
C TYR A 52 0.61 4.24 1.37
N ALA A 53 -0.50 4.68 0.79
CA ALA A 53 -1.74 3.92 0.78
C ALA A 53 -1.61 2.61 -0.02
N TRP A 54 -0.90 2.63 -1.15
CA TRP A 54 -0.66 1.44 -1.97
C TRP A 54 0.37 0.50 -1.35
N ASP A 55 1.46 1.04 -0.82
CA ASP A 55 2.47 0.25 -0.09
C ASP A 55 1.85 -0.46 1.13
N ARG A 56 1.04 0.24 1.93
CA ARG A 56 0.29 -0.36 3.06
C ARG A 56 -0.73 -1.39 2.59
N LEU A 57 -1.43 -1.12 1.48
CA LEU A 57 -2.41 -2.05 0.92
C LEU A 57 -1.74 -3.36 0.49
N PHE A 58 -0.57 -3.25 -0.15
CA PHE A 58 0.23 -4.40 -0.56
C PHE A 58 0.79 -5.17 0.64
N PHE A 59 1.33 -4.47 1.65
CA PHE A 59 1.81 -5.07 2.89
C PHE A 59 0.74 -5.90 3.62
N LEU A 60 -0.52 -5.46 3.55
CA LEU A 60 -1.66 -6.13 4.17
C LEU A 60 -2.33 -7.16 3.24
N LYS A 61 -1.79 -7.46 2.06
CA LYS A 61 -2.39 -8.36 1.06
C LYS A 61 -2.84 -9.68 1.66
N ASP A 62 -1.95 -10.38 2.35
CA ASP A 62 -2.25 -11.70 2.93
C ASP A 62 -3.36 -11.63 3.98
N ALA A 63 -3.32 -10.61 4.85
CA ALA A 63 -4.36 -10.36 5.83
C ALA A 63 -5.72 -10.05 5.17
N ILE A 64 -5.73 -9.30 4.07
CA ILE A 64 -6.95 -8.96 3.34
C ILE A 64 -7.53 -10.18 2.61
N ILE A 65 -6.68 -11.02 1.99
CA ILE A 65 -7.12 -12.26 1.34
C ILE A 65 -7.72 -13.23 2.37
N GLN A 66 -7.05 -13.40 3.51
CA GLN A 66 -7.58 -14.22 4.60
C GLN A 66 -8.89 -13.64 5.15
N LEU A 67 -8.98 -12.32 5.37
CA LEU A 67 -10.19 -11.64 5.78
C LEU A 67 -11.35 -11.88 4.80
N GLN A 68 -11.10 -11.73 3.50
CA GLN A 68 -12.12 -11.97 2.48
C GLN A 68 -12.64 -13.40 2.55
N THR A 69 -11.75 -14.37 2.74
CA THR A 69 -12.10 -15.79 2.89
C THR A 69 -12.92 -16.03 4.16
N ASP A 70 -12.49 -15.50 5.31
CA ASP A 70 -13.20 -15.59 6.60
C ASP A 70 -14.62 -15.00 6.49
N LEU A 71 -14.77 -13.82 5.88
CA LEU A 71 -16.07 -13.17 5.72
C LEU A 71 -16.99 -13.95 4.78
N SER A 72 -16.47 -14.45 3.64
CA SER A 72 -17.27 -15.20 2.65
C SER A 72 -17.73 -16.57 3.14
N THR A 73 -17.04 -17.16 4.11
CA THR A 73 -17.40 -18.45 4.73
C THR A 73 -18.31 -18.29 5.96
N SER A 74 -18.59 -17.06 6.39
CA SER A 74 -19.48 -16.78 7.53
C SER A 74 -20.89 -17.32 7.30
N THR A 75 -21.50 -17.83 8.38
CA THR A 75 -22.91 -18.24 8.43
C THR A 75 -23.85 -17.04 8.52
N ASP A 76 -23.35 -15.89 8.97
CA ASP A 76 -24.11 -14.64 9.04
C ASP A 76 -24.23 -14.00 7.65
N TRP A 77 -25.46 -13.69 7.24
CA TRP A 77 -25.75 -13.18 5.91
C TRP A 77 -25.20 -11.77 5.66
N GLU A 78 -25.16 -10.90 6.68
CA GLU A 78 -24.64 -9.54 6.58
C GLU A 78 -23.12 -9.58 6.39
N ILE A 79 -22.44 -10.38 7.23
CA ILE A 79 -20.99 -10.59 7.16
C ILE A 79 -20.61 -11.21 5.81
N LYS A 80 -21.37 -12.20 5.34
CA LYS A 80 -21.13 -12.83 4.04
C LYS A 80 -21.32 -11.87 2.88
N LYS A 81 -22.31 -10.97 2.97
CA LYS A 81 -22.54 -9.91 1.97
C LYS A 81 -21.34 -8.97 1.89
N ASP A 82 -20.78 -8.56 3.02
CA ASP A 82 -19.57 -7.73 3.07
C ASP A 82 -18.35 -8.47 2.50
N GLY A 83 -18.19 -9.76 2.81
CA GLY A 83 -17.14 -10.61 2.21
C GLY A 83 -17.25 -10.70 0.69
N ASN A 84 -18.47 -10.86 0.16
CA ASN A 84 -18.69 -10.86 -1.29
C ASN A 84 -18.46 -9.48 -1.93
N ARG A 85 -18.76 -8.40 -1.21
CA ARG A 85 -18.49 -7.03 -1.67
C ARG A 85 -16.99 -6.76 -1.71
N LEU A 86 -16.24 -7.18 -0.69
CA LEU A 86 -14.79 -7.13 -0.66
C LEU A 86 -14.18 -7.96 -1.80
N LYS A 87 -14.65 -9.21 -2.00
CA LYS A 87 -14.19 -10.08 -3.10
C LYS A 87 -14.30 -9.44 -4.48
N ARG A 88 -15.38 -8.68 -4.73
CA ARG A 88 -15.58 -7.97 -6.01
C ARG A 88 -14.63 -6.80 -6.23
N LEU A 89 -14.22 -6.16 -5.14
CA LEU A 89 -13.33 -5.00 -5.17
C LEU A 89 -11.86 -5.40 -5.11
N LEU A 90 -11.55 -6.56 -4.52
CA LEU A 90 -10.20 -7.06 -4.34
C LEU A 90 -9.46 -7.13 -5.68
N LEU A 91 -8.19 -6.73 -5.65
CA LEU A 91 -7.29 -6.88 -6.78
C LEU A 91 -7.11 -8.38 -7.08
N ASN A 92 -7.06 -8.73 -8.37
CA ASN A 92 -6.65 -10.07 -8.81
C ASN A 92 -5.11 -10.20 -8.74
N ASP A 93 -4.60 -11.40 -9.03
CA ASP A 93 -3.17 -11.67 -8.90
C ASP A 93 -2.31 -10.76 -9.80
N ASP A 94 -2.70 -10.57 -11.06
CA ASP A 94 -2.01 -9.68 -12.01
C ASP A 94 -2.05 -8.20 -11.54
N GLU A 95 -3.17 -7.77 -10.97
CA GLU A 95 -3.33 -6.42 -10.42
C GLU A 95 -2.50 -6.23 -9.16
N TRP A 96 -2.35 -7.26 -8.31
CA TRP A 96 -1.45 -7.21 -7.17
C TRP A 96 0.00 -7.13 -7.60
N GLU A 97 0.40 -7.91 -8.59
CA GLU A 97 1.75 -7.86 -9.16
C GLU A 97 2.04 -6.49 -9.79
N LEU A 98 1.08 -5.93 -10.52
CA LEU A 98 1.21 -4.58 -11.07
C LEU A 98 1.28 -3.51 -9.98
N LEU A 99 0.56 -3.69 -8.86
CA LEU A 99 0.64 -2.77 -7.72
C LEU A 99 2.03 -2.82 -7.07
N ASP A 100 2.61 -4.01 -6.93
CA ASP A 100 3.95 -4.23 -6.39
C ASP A 100 5.01 -3.51 -7.24
N GLN A 101 5.04 -3.79 -8.54
CA GLN A 101 5.94 -3.14 -9.50
C GLN A 101 5.79 -1.60 -9.50
N LEU A 102 4.56 -1.12 -9.28
CA LEU A 102 4.31 0.31 -9.20
C LEU A 102 4.84 0.93 -7.90
N VAL A 103 4.66 0.25 -6.76
CA VAL A 103 5.22 0.68 -5.48
C VAL A 103 6.75 0.74 -5.58
N ASP A 104 7.37 -0.27 -6.19
CA ASP A 104 8.81 -0.31 -6.46
C ASP A 104 9.27 0.89 -7.28
N LEU A 105 8.57 1.15 -8.39
CA LEU A 105 8.90 2.26 -9.29
C LEU A 105 8.77 3.62 -8.60
N LEU A 106 7.78 3.79 -7.73
CA LEU A 106 7.49 5.07 -7.07
C LEU A 106 8.36 5.35 -5.84
N MET A 107 8.93 4.32 -5.23
CA MET A 107 9.79 4.43 -4.05
C MET A 107 10.93 5.46 -4.20
N PRO A 108 11.79 5.42 -5.23
CA PRO A 108 12.91 6.37 -5.34
C PRO A 108 12.43 7.82 -5.48
N PHE A 109 11.26 8.05 -6.09
CA PHE A 109 10.67 9.37 -6.19
C PHE A 109 10.18 9.84 -4.82
N GLU A 110 9.53 8.96 -4.05
CA GLU A 110 9.08 9.28 -2.69
C GLU A 110 10.27 9.62 -1.80
N GLU A 111 11.33 8.82 -1.83
CA GLU A 111 12.55 9.05 -1.04
C GLU A 111 13.16 10.42 -1.33
N ALA A 112 13.34 10.74 -2.62
CA ALA A 112 13.85 12.04 -3.05
C ALA A 112 12.93 13.18 -2.58
N THR A 113 11.61 13.03 -2.76
CA THR A 113 10.64 14.06 -2.38
C THR A 113 10.59 14.27 -0.86
N ARG A 114 10.73 13.20 -0.08
CA ARG A 114 10.82 13.26 1.38
C ARG A 114 12.08 13.96 1.83
N GLU A 115 13.24 13.64 1.24
CA GLU A 115 14.51 14.32 1.52
C GLU A 115 14.41 15.82 1.22
N PHE A 116 13.80 16.18 0.09
CA PHE A 116 13.60 17.57 -0.29
C PHE A 116 12.60 18.30 0.63
N SER A 117 11.45 17.68 0.94
CA SER A 117 10.42 18.32 1.78
C SER A 117 10.84 18.55 3.24
N GLY A 118 11.84 17.82 3.74
CA GLY A 118 12.38 17.98 5.10
C GLY A 118 13.44 19.08 5.24
N ASN A 119 14.04 19.51 4.13
CA ASN A 119 15.12 20.51 4.13
C ASN A 119 14.57 21.90 3.79
N SER A 120 14.62 22.84 4.74
CA SER A 120 14.20 24.23 4.54
C SER A 120 15.11 25.02 3.57
N TYR A 121 16.25 24.45 3.17
CA TYR A 121 17.21 25.02 2.22
C TYR A 121 17.76 23.93 1.29
N ILE A 122 16.98 23.57 0.26
CA ILE A 122 17.57 22.87 -0.89
C ILE A 122 18.21 23.91 -1.77
N ALA A 123 19.55 23.88 -1.91
CA ALA A 123 20.18 24.64 -2.97
C ALA A 123 19.78 24.01 -4.31
N LEU A 124 19.27 24.81 -5.25
CA LEU A 124 18.94 24.39 -6.63
C LEU A 124 20.04 23.52 -7.29
N SER A 125 21.29 23.63 -6.82
CA SER A 125 22.41 22.78 -7.21
C SER A 125 22.25 21.27 -6.95
N GLN A 126 21.38 20.85 -6.03
CA GLN A 126 21.12 19.42 -5.74
C GLN A 126 19.97 18.82 -6.55
N VAL A 127 19.18 19.65 -7.25
CA VAL A 127 18.06 19.18 -8.09
C VAL A 127 18.56 18.44 -9.34
N ILE A 128 19.62 18.96 -9.97
CA ILE A 128 20.16 18.38 -11.21
C ILE A 128 20.76 16.97 -10.96
N PRO A 129 21.65 16.75 -9.97
CA PRO A 129 22.17 15.41 -9.68
C PRO A 129 21.10 14.40 -9.28
N THR A 130 20.09 14.83 -8.52
CA THR A 130 19.00 13.94 -8.07
C THR A 130 18.10 13.53 -9.22
N LYS A 131 17.85 14.45 -10.17
CA LYS A 131 17.11 14.11 -11.40
C LYS A 131 17.84 13.06 -12.22
N GLU A 132 19.15 13.17 -12.38
CA GLU A 132 19.97 12.20 -13.12
C GLU A 132 19.94 10.83 -12.42
N MET A 133 20.15 10.79 -11.10
CA MET A 133 20.06 9.56 -10.31
C MET A 133 18.70 8.85 -10.42
N ILE A 134 17.59 9.60 -10.32
CA ILE A 134 16.24 9.03 -10.46
C ILE A 134 16.02 8.48 -11.88
N PHE A 135 16.52 9.17 -12.90
CA PHE A 135 16.39 8.73 -14.28
C PHE A 135 17.16 7.43 -14.52
N ASP A 136 18.37 7.32 -13.98
CA ASP A 136 19.19 6.12 -14.08
C ASP A 136 18.52 4.93 -13.33
N LEU A 137 18.02 5.15 -12.11
CA LEU A 137 17.28 4.14 -11.34
C LEU A 137 15.98 3.67 -12.03
N ALA A 138 15.28 4.57 -12.71
CA ALA A 138 14.09 4.19 -13.48
C ALA A 138 14.42 3.39 -14.75
N THR A 139 15.68 3.43 -15.19
CA THR A 139 16.16 2.76 -16.40
C THR A 139 16.85 1.42 -16.08
N GLU A 140 17.38 1.26 -14.86
CA GLU A 140 17.96 0.03 -14.33
C GLU A 140 17.03 -0.59 -13.26
N ALA A 141 16.26 -1.63 -13.58
CA ALA A 141 15.61 -2.47 -12.56
C ALA A 141 16.01 -3.94 -12.78
N PRO A 142 16.26 -4.73 -11.70
CA PRO A 142 15.67 -4.60 -10.37
C PRO A 142 16.66 -4.33 -9.21
N LEU A 143 16.20 -3.56 -8.23
CA LEU A 143 16.79 -3.44 -6.90
C LEU A 143 16.62 -4.74 -6.12
N ASN A 144 17.61 -5.07 -5.30
CA ASN A 144 17.70 -6.33 -4.54
C ASN A 144 16.55 -6.45 -3.53
N SER A 145 15.78 -7.55 -3.57
CA SER A 145 14.51 -7.72 -2.82
C SER A 145 14.62 -7.62 -1.30
N ASP A 146 15.80 -7.90 -0.74
CA ASP A 146 15.99 -8.03 0.71
C ASP A 146 16.16 -6.68 1.43
N ASP A 147 16.83 -5.70 0.81
CA ASP A 147 16.95 -4.34 1.38
C ASP A 147 15.59 -3.61 1.30
N PHE A 148 14.79 -3.98 0.30
CA PHE A 148 13.45 -3.45 0.05
C PHE A 148 12.45 -3.84 1.13
N GLN A 149 12.33 -5.13 1.47
CA GLN A 149 11.38 -5.58 2.49
C GLN A 149 11.63 -4.95 3.86
N MET A 150 12.90 -4.74 4.23
CA MET A 150 13.26 -4.09 5.50
C MET A 150 12.87 -2.61 5.54
N ARG A 151 12.98 -1.88 4.43
CA ARG A 151 12.59 -0.46 4.34
C ARG A 151 11.08 -0.28 4.30
N THR A 152 10.37 -1.11 3.54
CA THR A 152 8.91 -1.16 3.53
C THR A 152 8.35 -1.46 4.93
N LEU A 153 8.93 -2.41 5.66
CA LEU A 153 8.56 -2.68 7.05
C LEU A 153 8.72 -1.45 7.96
N TYR A 154 9.81 -0.69 7.80
CA TYR A 154 10.05 0.51 8.60
C TYR A 154 9.10 1.66 8.28
N LEU A 155 8.79 1.90 6.99
CA LEU A 155 7.80 2.88 6.56
C LEU A 155 6.41 2.55 7.13
N ASN A 156 6.03 1.27 7.07
CA ASN A 156 4.76 0.80 7.57
C ASN A 156 4.63 0.89 9.11
N GLN A 157 5.72 1.03 9.86
CA GLN A 157 5.69 1.27 11.31
C GLN A 157 5.60 2.75 11.69
N LYS A 158 6.07 3.67 10.83
CA LYS A 158 6.17 5.11 11.14
C LYS A 158 4.98 5.96 10.69
N LEU A 159 4.12 5.42 9.83
CA LEU A 159 2.92 6.07 9.27
C LEU A 159 1.65 5.53 9.92
#